data_AF-B0C5T9-F1
#
_entry.id   AF-B0C5T9-F1
#
_cell.length_a   1.000
_cell.length_b   1.000
_cell.length_c   1.000
_cell.angle_alpha   90.00
_cell.angle_beta   90.00
_cell.angle_gamma   90.00
#
_symmetry.space_group_name_H-M   'P 1'
#
loop_
_entity.id
_entity.type
_entity.pdbx_description
1 polymer ?
#
loop_
_entity_poly.entity_id
_entity_poly.type
_entity_poly.pdbx_seq_one_letter_code
_entity_poly.pdbx_strand_id
1 'polypeptide(L)'
;MPGQNPTLNQARRRGMRSHQRFLQFQVHLPRLIGLISLCSIWTYALPSSAEYNRPFIPPKVTQNFLAMERSFEKEFETYFGEDLADVTQDPTEVAQTLSRISQTTGTHPGVLWIMPREDHLHLVLLLPGGQPIIRDLYDVPRAKLLKTVATFREQAKDPGQWDLAPAQQLHEWLIAPFEKEHLQAANIDTLLFCLGSGLRGLPLAALHDGEQYLVEQYSLTNIPAFNLIQTEYTPRNQGRILAGGASEFLQLESLPSVPTEIAAILTFLQARLPNQSQWQGQALLNRNFTLKNLKTQLSEQTYNIIHLATHAEFNPGQPHQSFIQFRDTQLRLDQMNTLDWSKPSLDLLVLSACKTALGDQTAELGFAGIALKAGVKTALGSLWYVSDVGTLAIMSEFYQQLPRHKTKSEALRQAQLRMLRGQIQAQNGQLTLSNTPLSLPSEVSDISNIDFTHPFYWSGFTMISSPW
;
A
#
# COMPACT_ATOMS: atom_id res chain seq x y z
N MET A 1 27.77 -42.93 -42.86
CA MET A 1 27.48 -44.23 -43.51
C MET A 1 28.29 -45.31 -42.80
N PRO A 2 27.84 -46.56 -42.66
CA PRO A 2 26.57 -47.00 -42.05
C PRO A 2 26.73 -48.26 -41.16
N GLY A 3 25.60 -48.70 -40.56
CA GLY A 3 25.29 -50.13 -40.34
C GLY A 3 25.05 -50.53 -38.88
N GLN A 4 24.04 -51.30 -38.49
CA GLN A 4 22.75 -51.75 -39.04
C GLN A 4 22.06 -52.53 -37.89
N ASN A 5 20.73 -52.44 -37.80
CA ASN A 5 19.83 -53.28 -36.97
C ASN A 5 19.75 -54.72 -37.54
N PRO A 6 19.25 -55.78 -36.83
CA PRO A 6 17.79 -56.05 -36.81
C PRO A 6 17.22 -56.89 -35.61
N THR A 7 16.03 -56.55 -35.09
CA THR A 7 14.69 -57.24 -35.16
C THR A 7 14.30 -58.42 -34.23
N LEU A 8 13.20 -58.19 -33.49
CA LEU A 8 11.92 -58.95 -33.34
C LEU A 8 11.85 -60.39 -32.77
N ASN A 9 10.95 -60.61 -31.78
CA ASN A 9 9.68 -61.33 -32.03
C ASN A 9 8.62 -61.23 -30.89
N GLN A 10 7.34 -61.22 -31.29
CA GLN A 10 6.10 -61.22 -30.51
C GLN A 10 5.54 -62.64 -30.31
N ALA A 11 4.63 -62.83 -29.33
CA ALA A 11 3.32 -63.55 -29.42
C ALA A 11 2.91 -64.12 -28.03
N ARG A 12 1.83 -63.66 -27.36
CA ARG A 12 0.37 -63.90 -27.54
C ARG A 12 -0.19 -65.13 -26.76
N ARG A 13 -1.21 -64.82 -25.93
CA ARG A 13 -2.58 -65.41 -25.84
C ARG A 13 -3.00 -66.33 -24.65
N ARG A 14 -4.14 -65.89 -24.06
CA ARG A 14 -5.34 -66.64 -23.54
C ARG A 14 -5.15 -67.42 -22.23
N GLY A 15 -6.07 -67.48 -21.27
CA GLY A 15 -7.47 -67.06 -21.17
C GLY A 15 -8.37 -68.21 -20.66
N MET A 16 -9.20 -67.92 -19.63
CA MET A 16 -10.44 -68.61 -19.17
C MET A 16 -10.42 -69.70 -18.07
N ARG A 17 -10.95 -69.29 -16.89
CA ARG A 17 -12.11 -69.78 -16.09
C ARG A 17 -12.58 -71.26 -16.18
N SER A 18 -12.86 -71.87 -15.01
CA SER A 18 -14.20 -72.25 -14.46
C SER A 18 -14.07 -73.15 -13.20
N HIS A 19 -14.73 -72.82 -12.06
CA HIS A 19 -15.84 -73.53 -11.36
C HIS A 19 -15.51 -74.92 -10.72
N GLN A 20 -15.84 -75.30 -9.47
CA GLN A 20 -17.09 -75.29 -8.68
C GLN A 20 -16.86 -75.71 -7.18
N ARG A 21 -17.58 -75.09 -6.21
CA ARG A 21 -18.37 -75.63 -5.02
C ARG A 21 -17.66 -76.42 -3.86
N PHE A 22 -18.04 -76.45 -2.56
CA PHE A 22 -19.22 -76.05 -1.73
C PHE A 22 -18.93 -76.09 -0.18
N LEU A 23 -19.95 -75.70 0.63
CA LEU A 23 -20.20 -75.76 2.11
C LEU A 23 -20.08 -74.41 2.86
N GLN A 24 -21.13 -73.59 3.08
CA GLN A 24 -22.38 -73.67 3.88
C GLN A 24 -22.22 -73.76 5.41
N PHE A 25 -22.61 -72.68 6.12
CA PHE A 25 -23.39 -72.69 7.36
C PHE A 25 -24.30 -71.45 7.40
N GLN A 26 -25.55 -71.63 7.80
CA GLN A 26 -26.64 -70.66 7.78
C GLN A 26 -27.45 -70.85 9.08
N VAL A 27 -27.66 -69.83 9.92
CA VAL A 27 -28.83 -69.75 10.81
C VAL A 27 -29.24 -68.29 11.08
N HIS A 28 -30.49 -68.03 10.70
CA HIS A 28 -31.53 -67.05 11.06
C HIS A 28 -31.30 -65.64 11.65
N LEU A 29 -31.92 -64.68 10.94
CA LEU A 29 -32.48 -63.41 11.41
C LEU A 29 -33.95 -63.60 11.85
N PRO A 30 -34.49 -62.73 12.72
CA PRO A 30 -35.82 -62.18 12.49
C PRO A 30 -35.81 -60.65 12.39
N ARG A 31 -36.61 -60.14 11.45
CA ARG A 31 -36.96 -58.73 11.31
C ARG A 31 -37.97 -58.33 12.39
N LEU A 32 -37.80 -57.16 13.00
CA LEU A 32 -38.93 -56.34 13.42
C LEU A 32 -38.61 -54.85 13.21
N ILE A 33 -39.59 -54.16 12.63
CA ILE A 33 -39.62 -52.74 12.28
C ILE A 33 -39.95 -51.93 13.54
N GLY A 34 -39.34 -50.75 13.74
CA GLY A 34 -39.84 -49.79 14.72
C GLY A 34 -38.93 -48.59 15.04
N LEU A 35 -39.29 -47.43 14.49
CA LEU A 35 -39.24 -46.08 15.08
C LEU A 35 -37.90 -45.48 15.58
N ILE A 36 -37.38 -44.56 14.75
CA ILE A 36 -36.94 -43.18 15.06
C ILE A 36 -36.65 -42.86 16.54
N SER A 37 -35.38 -42.57 16.84
CA SER A 37 -35.03 -41.48 17.78
C SER A 37 -33.67 -40.87 17.39
N LEU A 38 -33.70 -39.61 16.95
CA LEU A 38 -32.54 -38.78 16.66
C LEU A 38 -32.00 -38.23 17.99
N CYS A 39 -30.87 -38.76 18.46
CA CYS A 39 -30.03 -38.06 19.43
C CYS A 39 -28.98 -37.24 18.67
N SER A 40 -29.21 -35.94 18.58
CA SER A 40 -28.25 -34.94 18.10
C SER A 40 -27.10 -34.83 19.10
N ILE A 41 -25.92 -35.35 18.76
CA ILE A 41 -24.69 -35.05 19.49
C ILE A 41 -24.27 -33.63 19.07
N TRP A 42 -24.41 -32.68 19.98
CA TRP A 42 -23.78 -31.37 19.87
C TRP A 42 -22.27 -31.56 20.00
N THR A 43 -21.55 -31.63 18.88
CA THR A 43 -20.11 -31.38 18.89
C THR A 43 -19.89 -29.91 19.20
N TYR A 44 -19.59 -29.59 20.46
CA TYR A 44 -18.95 -28.33 20.81
C TYR A 44 -17.64 -28.27 20.03
N ALA A 45 -17.55 -27.35 19.07
CA ALA A 45 -16.28 -27.00 18.47
C ALA A 45 -15.37 -26.49 19.59
N LEU A 46 -14.33 -27.25 19.91
CA LEU A 46 -13.25 -26.74 20.76
C LEU A 46 -12.65 -25.54 20.02
N PRO A 47 -12.50 -24.38 20.69
CA PRO A 47 -11.86 -23.24 20.07
C PRO A 47 -10.45 -23.64 19.61
N SER A 48 -10.06 -23.18 18.42
CA SER A 48 -8.74 -23.44 17.87
C SER A 48 -7.65 -23.06 18.87
N SER A 49 -6.48 -23.70 18.82
CA SER A 49 -5.33 -23.40 19.68
C SER A 49 -4.86 -21.93 19.64
N ALA A 50 -5.39 -21.11 18.73
CA ALA A 50 -5.16 -19.67 18.67
C ALA A 50 -5.89 -18.87 19.76
N GLU A 51 -6.99 -19.36 20.35
CA GLU A 51 -7.68 -18.63 21.43
C GLU A 51 -6.97 -18.73 22.78
N TYR A 52 -6.17 -19.78 23.01
CA TYR A 52 -5.52 -20.04 24.29
C TYR A 52 -4.21 -19.25 24.53
N ASN A 53 -3.70 -18.56 23.51
CA ASN A 53 -2.43 -17.83 23.56
C ASN A 53 -2.61 -16.31 23.33
N ARG A 54 -3.69 -15.72 23.86
CA ARG A 54 -3.82 -14.26 23.87
C ARG A 54 -2.84 -13.66 24.89
N PRO A 55 -1.94 -12.75 24.49
CA PRO A 55 -1.10 -12.06 25.46
C PRO A 55 -1.99 -11.26 26.41
N PHE A 56 -1.84 -11.45 27.72
CA PHE A 56 -2.58 -10.68 28.71
C PHE A 56 -2.07 -9.24 28.77
N ILE A 57 -2.85 -8.30 28.24
CA ILE A 57 -2.54 -6.86 28.32
C ILE A 57 -3.28 -6.26 29.52
N PRO A 58 -2.60 -5.55 30.44
CA PRO A 58 -3.25 -4.95 31.59
C PRO A 58 -4.38 -3.97 31.19
N PRO A 59 -5.53 -3.94 31.90
CA PRO A 59 -6.68 -3.11 31.53
C PRO A 59 -6.35 -1.61 31.34
N LYS A 60 -5.43 -1.08 32.15
CA LYS A 60 -4.99 0.32 32.04
C LYS A 60 -4.19 0.60 30.75
N VAL A 61 -3.39 -0.37 30.30
CA VAL A 61 -2.66 -0.27 29.02
C VAL A 61 -3.65 -0.32 27.87
N THR A 62 -4.63 -1.23 27.92
CA THR A 62 -5.72 -1.29 26.94
C THR A 62 -6.50 0.04 26.88
N GLN A 63 -6.91 0.59 28.02
CA GLN A 63 -7.64 1.85 28.07
C GLN A 63 -6.83 3.02 27.47
N ASN A 64 -5.54 3.11 27.78
CA ASN A 64 -4.66 4.15 27.23
C ASN A 64 -4.47 3.99 25.72
N PHE A 65 -4.32 2.76 25.23
CA PHE A 65 -4.21 2.47 23.79
C PHE A 65 -5.49 2.86 23.04
N LEU A 66 -6.66 2.52 23.59
CA LEU A 66 -7.94 2.88 23.01
C LEU A 66 -8.15 4.40 22.98
N ALA A 67 -7.75 5.11 24.04
CA ALA A 67 -7.81 6.57 24.08
C ALA A 67 -6.86 7.21 23.05
N MET A 68 -5.68 6.61 22.84
CA MET A 68 -4.75 7.01 21.79
C MET A 68 -5.36 6.85 20.40
N GLU A 69 -5.85 5.67 20.03
CA GLU A 69 -6.51 5.43 18.73
C GLU A 69 -7.67 6.40 18.49
N ARG A 70 -8.52 6.59 19.51
CA ARG A 70 -9.64 7.53 19.41
C ARG A 70 -9.17 8.98 19.19
N SER A 71 -8.01 9.36 19.71
CA SER A 71 -7.46 10.70 19.48
C SER A 71 -7.07 10.94 18.02
N PHE A 72 -6.47 9.94 17.37
CA PHE A 72 -6.15 10.00 15.94
C PHE A 72 -7.42 10.05 15.10
N GLU A 73 -8.37 9.15 15.37
CA GLU A 73 -9.68 9.14 14.72
C GLU A 73 -10.37 10.51 14.81
N LYS A 74 -10.35 11.11 16.01
CA LYS A 74 -11.03 12.38 16.25
C LYS A 74 -10.47 13.54 15.43
N GLU A 75 -9.17 13.55 15.14
CA GLU A 75 -8.58 14.57 14.26
C GLU A 75 -9.19 14.52 12.86
N PHE A 76 -9.37 13.31 12.30
CA PHE A 76 -9.98 13.14 10.98
C PHE A 76 -11.48 13.40 11.00
N GLU A 77 -12.21 12.95 12.02
CA GLU A 77 -13.66 13.23 12.15
C GLU A 77 -13.92 14.75 12.19
N THR A 78 -13.08 15.46 12.96
CA THR A 78 -13.19 16.91 13.09
C THR A 78 -12.89 17.60 11.76
N TYR A 79 -11.87 17.13 11.04
CA TYR A 79 -11.48 17.69 9.75
C TYR A 79 -12.53 17.46 8.65
N PHE A 80 -13.11 16.26 8.59
CA PHE A 80 -14.11 15.90 7.57
C PHE A 80 -15.55 16.24 7.96
N GLY A 81 -15.81 16.52 9.24
CA GLY A 81 -17.15 16.83 9.76
C GLY A 81 -18.09 15.62 9.75
N GLU A 82 -17.56 14.41 9.87
CA GLU A 82 -18.32 13.15 9.82
C GLU A 82 -17.79 12.14 10.85
N ASP A 83 -18.62 11.18 11.24
CA ASP A 83 -18.22 10.04 12.08
C ASP A 83 -17.56 8.98 11.19
N LEU A 84 -16.36 8.53 11.55
CA LEU A 84 -15.47 7.79 10.64
C LEU A 84 -15.21 6.34 11.06
N ALA A 85 -15.37 5.99 12.33
CA ALA A 85 -15.17 4.62 12.77
C ALA A 85 -16.41 4.04 13.44
N ASP A 86 -16.94 2.99 12.83
CA ASP A 86 -17.94 2.11 13.46
C ASP A 86 -17.27 0.99 14.28
N VAL A 87 -15.93 0.94 14.30
CA VAL A 87 -15.14 -0.15 14.88
C VAL A 87 -14.08 0.43 15.81
N THR A 88 -13.99 -0.15 17.01
CA THR A 88 -12.89 0.08 17.95
C THR A 88 -12.07 -1.19 18.02
N GLN A 89 -10.74 -1.08 17.98
CA GLN A 89 -9.86 -2.24 18.07
C GLN A 89 -8.92 -2.11 19.26
N ASP A 90 -8.98 -3.08 20.16
CA ASP A 90 -8.06 -3.15 21.28
C ASP A 90 -6.66 -3.64 20.83
N PRO A 91 -5.59 -3.44 21.61
CA PRO A 91 -4.24 -3.79 21.18
C PRO A 91 -4.04 -5.29 20.91
N THR A 92 -4.83 -6.17 21.53
CA THR A 92 -4.81 -7.61 21.24
C THR A 92 -5.38 -7.87 19.84
N GLU A 93 -6.49 -7.22 19.48
CA GLU A 93 -7.12 -7.35 18.17
C GLU A 93 -6.24 -6.81 17.05
N VAL A 94 -5.54 -5.69 17.30
CA VAL A 94 -4.53 -5.15 16.38
C VAL A 94 -3.38 -6.16 16.20
N ALA A 95 -2.80 -6.68 17.28
CA ALA A 95 -1.71 -7.66 17.22
C ALA A 95 -2.12 -8.97 16.51
N GLN A 96 -3.36 -9.42 16.68
CA GLN A 96 -3.94 -10.55 15.96
C GLN A 96 -4.13 -10.25 14.48
N THR A 97 -4.59 -9.04 14.14
CA THR A 97 -4.72 -8.58 12.76
C THR A 97 -3.37 -8.61 12.05
N LEU A 98 -2.33 -8.09 12.69
CA LEU A 98 -0.94 -8.14 12.16
C LEU A 98 -0.45 -9.59 11.98
N SER A 99 -0.77 -10.48 12.91
CA SER A 99 -0.44 -11.92 12.81
C SER A 99 -1.14 -12.58 11.63
N ARG A 100 -2.44 -12.29 11.44
CA ARG A 100 -3.22 -12.78 10.30
C ARG A 100 -2.64 -12.28 8.99
N ILE A 101 -2.34 -10.98 8.89
CA ILE A 101 -1.73 -10.40 7.68
C ILE A 101 -0.42 -11.10 7.38
N SER A 102 0.44 -11.26 8.39
CA SER A 102 1.73 -11.94 8.24
C SER A 102 1.59 -13.35 7.67
N GLN A 103 0.61 -14.12 8.16
CA GLN A 103 0.32 -15.45 7.63
C GLN A 103 -0.19 -15.42 6.19
N THR A 104 -1.04 -14.45 5.83
CA THR A 104 -1.65 -14.37 4.49
C THR A 104 -0.72 -13.83 3.41
N THR A 105 0.11 -12.84 3.74
CA THR A 105 1.01 -12.16 2.78
C THR A 105 2.40 -12.78 2.81
N GLY A 106 2.84 -13.32 3.95
CA GLY A 106 4.23 -13.69 4.21
C GLY A 106 5.14 -12.50 4.50
N THR A 107 4.57 -11.32 4.78
CA THR A 107 5.29 -10.15 5.29
C THR A 107 5.30 -10.15 6.82
N HIS A 108 6.10 -9.30 7.44
CA HIS A 108 6.15 -9.15 8.90
C HIS A 108 5.86 -7.69 9.25
N PRO A 109 4.57 -7.30 9.37
CA PRO A 109 4.20 -5.91 9.62
C PRO A 109 4.27 -5.52 11.09
N GLY A 110 4.79 -4.32 11.37
CA GLY A 110 4.67 -3.63 12.66
C GLY A 110 3.96 -2.29 12.51
N VAL A 111 3.31 -1.81 13.57
CA VAL A 111 2.65 -0.49 13.59
C VAL A 111 3.33 0.38 14.63
N LEU A 112 3.71 1.59 14.21
CA LEU A 112 4.35 2.58 15.05
C LEU A 112 3.50 3.85 15.13
N TRP A 113 3.05 4.19 16.33
CA TRP A 113 2.42 5.47 16.62
C TRP A 113 3.46 6.46 17.09
N ILE A 114 3.51 7.62 16.44
CA ILE A 114 4.47 8.69 16.71
C ILE A 114 3.69 9.94 17.10
N MET A 115 3.75 10.29 18.39
CA MET A 115 2.91 11.34 18.97
C MET A 115 3.77 12.43 19.61
N PRO A 116 3.94 13.58 18.93
CA PRO A 116 4.52 14.76 19.56
C PRO A 116 3.65 15.22 20.73
N ARG A 117 4.20 15.24 21.95
CA ARG A 117 3.63 15.91 23.13
C ARG A 117 4.43 17.18 23.42
N GLU A 118 3.85 18.13 24.14
CA GLU A 118 4.49 19.43 24.39
C GLU A 118 5.91 19.29 24.97
N ASP A 119 6.08 18.41 25.95
CA ASP A 119 7.33 18.20 26.69
C ASP A 119 8.15 16.97 26.24
N HIS A 120 7.58 16.05 25.46
CA HIS A 120 8.28 14.84 25.03
C HIS A 120 7.73 14.26 23.72
N LEU A 121 8.45 13.32 23.14
CA LEU A 121 7.95 12.48 22.06
C LEU A 121 7.47 11.14 22.63
N HIS A 122 6.20 10.83 22.45
CA HIS A 122 5.58 9.57 22.87
C HIS A 122 5.50 8.60 21.70
N LEU A 123 6.08 7.42 21.85
CA LEU A 123 6.12 6.37 20.83
C LEU A 123 5.48 5.08 21.35
N VAL A 124 4.70 4.43 20.50
CA VAL A 124 4.11 3.12 20.78
C VAL A 124 4.36 2.22 19.58
N LEU A 125 5.02 1.09 19.79
CA LEU A 125 5.20 0.03 18.79
C LEU A 125 4.31 -1.16 19.13
N LEU A 126 3.63 -1.72 18.13
CA LEU A 126 2.91 -2.98 18.26
C LEU A 126 3.31 -3.94 17.14
N LEU A 127 3.67 -5.16 17.53
CA LEU A 127 4.14 -6.23 16.65
C LEU A 127 3.13 -7.39 16.60
N PRO A 128 3.21 -8.29 15.60
CA PRO A 128 2.33 -9.45 15.48
C PRO A 128 2.33 -10.30 16.77
N GLY A 129 1.15 -10.49 17.36
CA GLY A 129 0.96 -11.30 18.57
C GLY A 129 1.60 -10.74 19.84
N GLY A 130 2.15 -9.52 19.78
CA GLY A 130 2.85 -8.87 20.89
C GLY A 130 1.97 -7.97 21.74
N GLN A 131 2.61 -7.27 22.68
CA GLN A 131 2.01 -6.21 23.48
C GLN A 131 2.54 -4.83 23.03
N PRO A 132 1.82 -3.72 23.31
CA PRO A 132 2.34 -2.39 23.05
C PRO A 132 3.65 -2.12 23.80
N ILE A 133 4.67 -1.69 23.07
CA ILE A 133 5.98 -1.30 23.60
C ILE A 133 6.04 0.23 23.55
N ILE A 134 6.22 0.85 24.71
CA ILE A 134 6.15 2.30 24.87
C ILE A 134 7.55 2.89 25.09
N ARG A 135 7.84 4.03 24.46
CA ARG A 135 9.03 4.84 24.71
C ARG A 135 8.65 6.31 24.77
N ASP A 136 9.07 6.99 25.85
CA ASP A 136 8.91 8.42 26.04
C ASP A 136 10.29 9.10 25.98
N LEU A 137 10.49 9.99 25.02
CA LEU A 137 11.74 10.75 24.86
C LEU A 137 11.54 12.19 25.35
N TYR A 138 11.79 12.40 26.65
CA TYR A 138 11.65 13.71 27.32
C TYR A 138 12.68 14.75 26.89
N ASP A 139 13.75 14.35 26.21
CA ASP A 139 14.76 15.22 25.59
C ASP A 139 14.38 15.65 24.16
N VAL A 140 13.20 15.22 23.69
CA VAL A 140 12.64 15.54 22.36
C VAL A 140 11.27 16.23 22.54
N PRO A 141 11.23 17.47 23.05
CA PRO A 141 9.97 18.23 23.13
C PRO A 141 9.45 18.58 21.73
N ARG A 142 8.13 18.79 21.60
CA ARG A 142 7.47 19.05 20.31
C ARG A 142 8.13 20.14 19.47
N ALA A 143 8.53 21.25 20.09
CA ALA A 143 9.16 22.36 19.38
C ALA A 143 10.50 21.95 18.72
N LYS A 144 11.31 21.15 19.42
CA LYS A 144 12.59 20.62 18.89
C LYS A 144 12.32 19.66 17.74
N LEU A 145 11.39 18.72 17.92
CA LEU A 145 11.01 17.75 16.90
C LEU A 145 10.51 18.44 15.62
N LEU A 146 9.52 19.33 15.73
CA LEU A 146 8.91 19.98 14.57
C LEU A 146 9.88 20.90 13.82
N LYS A 147 10.84 21.51 14.54
CA LYS A 147 11.93 22.26 13.89
C LYS A 147 12.79 21.34 13.02
N THR A 148 13.23 20.19 13.54
CA THR A 148 14.03 19.22 12.78
C THR A 148 13.25 18.67 11.58
N VAL A 149 11.95 18.36 11.77
CA VAL A 149 11.06 17.90 10.71
C VAL A 149 10.92 18.95 9.60
N ALA A 150 10.75 20.23 9.96
CA ALA A 150 10.68 21.31 8.98
C ALA A 150 11.97 21.40 8.16
N THR A 151 13.14 21.39 8.81
CA THR A 151 14.44 21.41 8.12
C THR A 151 14.58 20.22 7.16
N PHE A 152 14.25 19.01 7.62
CA PHE A 152 14.34 17.80 6.80
C PHE A 152 13.42 17.85 5.57
N ARG A 153 12.18 18.32 5.73
CA ARG A 153 11.21 18.45 4.63
C ARG A 153 11.62 19.49 3.60
N GLU A 154 12.16 20.62 4.04
CA GLU A 154 12.67 21.65 3.13
C GLU A 154 13.84 21.14 2.29
N GLN A 155 14.73 20.32 2.85
CA GLN A 155 15.81 19.68 2.10
C GLN A 155 15.29 18.60 1.14
N ALA A 156 14.35 17.76 1.59
CA ALA A 156 13.85 16.66 0.76
C ALA A 156 13.12 17.13 -0.51
N LYS A 157 12.50 18.31 -0.48
CA LYS A 157 11.80 18.88 -1.65
C LYS A 157 12.72 19.69 -2.60
N ASP A 158 14.03 19.79 -2.31
CA ASP A 158 15.01 20.48 -3.12
C ASP A 158 16.12 19.50 -3.57
N PRO A 159 16.29 19.23 -4.88
CA PRO A 159 17.33 18.33 -5.37
C PRO A 159 18.77 18.89 -5.25
N GLY A 160 18.96 20.15 -4.83
CA GLY A 160 20.28 20.80 -4.78
C GLY A 160 21.02 20.76 -3.45
N GLN A 161 20.34 20.58 -2.31
CA GLN A 161 20.96 20.58 -0.97
C GLN A 161 20.49 19.36 -0.17
N TRP A 162 21.41 18.47 0.18
CA TRP A 162 21.11 17.27 0.96
C TRP A 162 22.08 17.10 2.12
N ASP A 163 21.62 17.47 3.32
CA ASP A 163 22.31 17.19 4.57
C ASP A 163 21.61 16.00 5.25
N LEU A 164 22.36 14.96 5.58
CA LEU A 164 21.82 13.79 6.25
C LEU A 164 21.53 14.02 7.73
N ALA A 165 22.07 15.08 8.35
CA ALA A 165 21.95 15.29 9.79
C ALA A 165 20.49 15.35 10.30
N PRO A 166 19.55 16.07 9.66
CA PRO A 166 18.14 16.01 10.07
C PRO A 166 17.52 14.63 9.88
N ALA A 167 17.87 13.92 8.81
CA ALA A 167 17.39 12.56 8.52
C ALA A 167 17.85 11.55 9.59
N GLN A 168 19.12 11.64 9.98
CA GLN A 168 19.76 10.83 11.01
C GLN A 168 19.18 11.14 12.39
N GLN A 169 19.04 12.41 12.72
CA GLN A 169 18.47 12.80 14.00
C GLN A 169 17.03 12.32 14.16
N LEU A 170 16.23 12.37 13.09
CA LEU A 170 14.87 11.85 13.10
C LEU A 170 14.86 10.32 13.16
N HIS A 171 15.75 9.62 12.46
CA HIS A 171 15.88 8.18 12.61
C HIS A 171 16.21 7.76 14.06
N GLU A 172 17.18 8.45 14.68
CA GLU A 172 17.56 8.23 16.08
C GLU A 172 16.40 8.39 17.06
N TRP A 173 15.51 9.36 16.82
CA TRP A 173 14.35 9.57 17.70
C TRP A 173 13.20 8.63 17.40
N LEU A 174 12.93 8.33 16.12
CA LEU A 174 11.70 7.67 15.70
C LEU A 174 11.83 6.15 15.60
N ILE A 175 12.99 5.65 15.15
CA ILE A 175 13.17 4.24 14.76
C ILE A 175 14.16 3.53 15.69
N ALA A 176 15.31 4.14 15.94
CA ALA A 176 16.38 3.55 16.75
C ALA A 176 15.94 3.04 18.14
N PRO A 177 14.96 3.64 18.85
CA PRO A 177 14.50 3.12 20.14
C PRO A 177 13.89 1.70 20.10
N PHE A 178 13.53 1.22 18.90
CA PHE A 178 12.93 -0.10 18.70
C PHE A 178 13.72 -1.02 17.75
N GLU A 179 14.66 -0.46 17.00
CA GLU A 179 15.26 -1.11 15.84
C GLU A 179 15.90 -2.47 16.17
N LYS A 180 16.91 -2.51 17.06
CA LYS A 180 17.64 -3.74 17.38
C LYS A 180 16.84 -4.73 18.21
N GLU A 181 16.21 -4.25 19.27
CA GLU A 181 15.55 -5.09 20.28
C GLU A 181 14.21 -5.68 19.79
N HIS A 182 13.55 -5.01 18.84
CA HIS A 182 12.18 -5.35 18.46
C HIS A 182 12.02 -5.54 16.94
N LEU A 183 12.38 -4.55 16.13
CA LEU A 183 12.15 -4.63 14.67
C LEU A 183 13.00 -5.71 14.01
N GLN A 184 14.32 -5.67 14.24
CA GLN A 184 15.25 -6.67 13.71
C GLN A 184 15.04 -8.05 14.35
N ALA A 185 14.83 -8.10 15.67
CA ALA A 185 14.59 -9.35 16.38
C ALA A 185 13.33 -10.10 15.90
N ALA A 186 12.28 -9.36 15.50
CA ALA A 186 11.06 -9.92 14.94
C ALA A 186 11.06 -10.04 13.41
N ASN A 187 12.18 -9.73 12.74
CA ASN A 187 12.31 -9.71 11.28
C ASN A 187 11.23 -8.86 10.57
N ILE A 188 10.91 -7.69 11.14
CA ILE A 188 9.93 -6.77 10.57
C ILE A 188 10.43 -6.28 9.21
N ASP A 189 9.57 -6.35 8.20
CA ASP A 189 9.86 -5.91 6.83
C ASP A 189 8.90 -4.82 6.34
N THR A 190 7.83 -4.55 7.09
CA THR A 190 6.79 -3.59 6.73
C THR A 190 6.42 -2.75 7.95
N LEU A 191 6.45 -1.43 7.83
CA LEU A 191 6.09 -0.50 8.90
C LEU A 191 4.90 0.36 8.49
N LEU A 192 3.86 0.34 9.32
CA LEU A 192 2.70 1.22 9.25
C LEU A 192 2.90 2.34 10.27
N PHE A 193 2.73 3.59 9.86
CA PHE A 193 2.95 4.76 10.71
C PHE A 193 1.64 5.50 10.99
N CYS A 194 1.28 5.61 12.28
CA CYS A 194 0.28 6.56 12.75
C CYS A 194 1.00 7.84 13.19
N LEU A 195 1.01 8.85 12.31
CA LEU A 195 1.79 10.08 12.51
C LEU A 195 0.92 11.18 13.11
N GLY A 196 1.32 11.70 14.27
CA GLY A 196 0.67 12.84 14.91
C GLY A 196 0.86 14.15 14.14
N SER A 197 0.12 15.17 14.56
CA SER A 197 0.12 16.51 13.96
C SER A 197 1.52 17.09 13.75
N GLY A 198 1.82 17.52 12.52
CA GLY A 198 3.10 18.09 12.09
C GLY A 198 4.09 17.06 11.53
N LEU A 199 3.79 15.76 11.64
CA LEU A 199 4.65 14.69 11.13
C LEU A 199 4.09 14.00 9.87
N ARG A 200 2.82 14.22 9.51
CA ARG A 200 2.13 13.43 8.46
C ARG A 200 2.70 13.62 7.07
N GLY A 201 3.44 14.71 6.85
CA GLY A 201 4.17 14.96 5.60
C GLY A 201 5.67 14.69 5.69
N LEU A 202 6.12 13.84 6.62
CA LEU A 202 7.51 13.41 6.75
C LEU A 202 7.87 12.41 5.63
N PRO A 203 8.95 12.62 4.85
CA PRO A 203 9.40 11.63 3.87
C PRO A 203 10.13 10.47 4.58
N LEU A 204 9.34 9.59 5.21
CA LEU A 204 9.83 8.46 6.01
C LEU A 204 10.86 7.60 5.27
N ALA A 205 10.66 7.41 3.97
CA ALA A 205 11.55 6.65 3.11
C ALA A 205 13.00 7.17 3.13
N ALA A 206 13.18 8.48 3.35
CA ALA A 206 14.47 9.15 3.37
C ALA A 206 15.05 9.36 4.79
N LEU A 207 14.40 8.85 5.84
CA LEU A 207 15.08 8.73 7.14
C LEU A 207 16.32 7.84 6.96
N HIS A 208 17.39 8.11 7.71
CA HIS A 208 18.69 7.50 7.46
C HIS A 208 19.35 7.09 8.78
N ASP A 209 19.83 5.86 8.90
CA ASP A 209 20.41 5.36 10.16
C ASP A 209 21.90 5.71 10.35
N GLY A 210 22.53 6.22 9.31
CA GLY A 210 23.97 6.50 9.25
C GLY A 210 24.67 5.70 8.16
N GLU A 211 24.05 4.60 7.72
CA GLU A 211 24.54 3.69 6.68
C GLU A 211 23.58 3.58 5.49
N GLN A 212 22.28 3.51 5.75
CA GLN A 212 21.23 3.23 4.76
C GLN A 212 19.95 4.03 5.03
N TYR A 213 19.15 4.21 3.99
CA TYR A 213 17.82 4.82 4.11
C TYR A 213 16.79 3.81 4.68
N LEU A 214 15.77 4.31 5.36
CA LEU A 214 14.72 3.47 5.96
C LEU A 214 13.98 2.62 4.92
N VAL A 215 13.82 3.13 3.69
CA VAL A 215 13.23 2.39 2.56
C VAL A 215 14.07 1.18 2.14
N GLU A 216 15.37 1.15 2.44
CA GLU A 216 16.23 0.00 2.20
C GLU A 216 15.94 -1.14 3.17
N GLN A 217 15.43 -0.81 4.36
CA GLN A 217 15.10 -1.78 5.39
C GLN A 217 13.64 -2.24 5.33
N TYR A 218 12.69 -1.32 5.16
CA TYR A 218 11.26 -1.60 5.32
C TYR A 218 10.42 -1.10 4.16
N SER A 219 9.37 -1.85 3.84
CA SER A 219 8.17 -1.37 3.15
C SER A 219 7.40 -0.40 4.05
N LEU A 220 6.98 0.77 3.54
CA LEU A 220 6.42 1.84 4.37
C LEU A 220 4.98 2.21 3.95
N THR A 221 4.14 2.60 4.91
CA THR A 221 2.85 3.26 4.66
C THR A 221 2.43 4.14 5.83
N ASN A 222 1.71 5.22 5.55
CA ASN A 222 1.09 6.07 6.55
C ASN A 222 -0.36 5.68 6.74
N ILE A 223 -0.84 5.57 7.97
CA ILE A 223 -2.25 5.28 8.26
C ILE A 223 -2.84 6.37 9.14
N PRO A 224 -4.12 6.76 8.93
CA PRO A 224 -4.77 7.79 9.73
C PRO A 224 -4.92 7.36 11.20
N ALA A 225 -5.43 6.15 11.40
CA ALA A 225 -5.47 5.38 12.64
C ALA A 225 -5.58 3.89 12.24
N PHE A 226 -5.32 2.95 13.14
CA PHE A 226 -5.39 1.54 12.78
C PHE A 226 -6.85 1.09 12.58
N ASN A 227 -7.77 1.58 13.41
CA ASN A 227 -9.21 1.31 13.26
C ASN A 227 -9.86 1.96 12.03
N LEU A 228 -9.15 2.83 11.31
CA LEU A 228 -9.64 3.53 10.11
C LEU A 228 -9.15 2.91 8.79
N ILE A 229 -8.44 1.78 8.83
CA ILE A 229 -7.95 1.11 7.61
C ILE A 229 -8.66 -0.22 7.35
N GLN A 230 -8.78 -0.58 6.07
CA GLN A 230 -9.26 -1.90 5.65
C GLN A 230 -8.09 -2.90 5.68
N THR A 231 -8.18 -3.95 6.50
CA THR A 231 -7.05 -4.87 6.77
C THR A 231 -7.13 -6.21 6.05
N GLU A 232 -8.12 -6.36 5.17
CA GLU A 232 -8.33 -7.56 4.37
C GLU A 232 -7.37 -7.56 3.18
N TYR A 233 -6.50 -8.57 3.16
CA TYR A 233 -5.67 -8.84 2.00
C TYR A 233 -6.51 -9.39 0.85
N THR A 234 -6.28 -8.87 -0.35
CA THR A 234 -6.89 -9.39 -1.58
C THR A 234 -5.77 -9.61 -2.61
N PRO A 235 -5.52 -10.86 -3.04
CA PRO A 235 -4.52 -11.14 -4.06
C PRO A 235 -4.81 -10.39 -5.37
N ARG A 236 -3.79 -9.74 -5.93
CA ARG A 236 -3.87 -8.97 -7.19
C ARG A 236 -3.32 -9.78 -8.37
N ASN A 237 -4.06 -10.79 -8.81
CA ASN A 237 -3.65 -11.60 -9.98
C ASN A 237 -4.31 -11.10 -11.29
N GLN A 238 -5.42 -10.37 -11.17
CA GLN A 238 -6.18 -9.83 -12.28
C GLN A 238 -6.96 -8.60 -11.82
N GLY A 239 -7.39 -7.76 -12.75
CA GLY A 239 -8.22 -6.62 -12.40
C GLY A 239 -8.45 -5.67 -13.56
N ARG A 240 -9.08 -4.54 -13.24
CA ARG A 240 -9.29 -3.43 -14.17
C ARG A 240 -8.57 -2.20 -13.66
N ILE A 241 -7.91 -1.50 -14.57
CA ILE A 241 -7.33 -0.19 -14.31
C ILE A 241 -8.01 0.88 -15.17
N LEU A 242 -8.39 1.98 -14.53
CA LEU A 242 -8.74 3.23 -15.20
C LEU A 242 -7.59 4.20 -15.01
N ALA A 243 -6.90 4.53 -16.10
CA ALA A 243 -5.79 5.46 -16.10
C ALA A 243 -6.24 6.77 -16.78
N GLY A 244 -6.31 7.85 -16.01
CA GLY A 244 -6.73 9.15 -16.50
C GLY A 244 -5.67 10.22 -16.29
N GLY A 245 -5.60 11.21 -17.16
CA GLY A 245 -4.71 12.34 -16.97
C GLY A 245 -4.90 13.47 -17.97
N ALA A 246 -4.38 14.64 -17.63
CA ALA A 246 -4.30 15.80 -18.52
C ALA A 246 -2.85 16.31 -18.58
N SER A 247 -2.37 16.54 -19.80
CA SER A 247 -1.06 17.13 -20.07
C SER A 247 -1.12 18.64 -20.28
N GLU A 248 -2.30 19.15 -20.65
CA GLU A 248 -2.54 20.55 -20.98
C GLU A 248 -3.58 21.18 -20.04
N PHE A 249 -3.24 22.34 -19.48
CA PHE A 249 -4.10 23.09 -18.57
C PHE A 249 -4.21 24.56 -19.02
N LEU A 250 -5.31 25.21 -18.65
CA LEU A 250 -5.52 26.63 -18.98
C LEU A 250 -4.72 27.57 -18.09
N GLN A 251 -4.50 27.19 -16.82
CA GLN A 251 -3.95 28.06 -15.77
C GLN A 251 -2.84 27.39 -14.95
N LEU A 252 -2.52 26.12 -15.24
CA LEU A 252 -1.48 25.36 -14.54
C LEU A 252 -0.37 24.96 -15.51
N GLU A 253 0.77 24.59 -14.96
CA GLU A 253 1.91 24.08 -15.73
C GLU A 253 1.51 22.81 -16.49
N SER A 254 2.04 22.68 -17.70
CA SER A 254 1.81 21.49 -18.52
C SER A 254 2.60 20.30 -17.97
N LEU A 255 2.02 19.11 -18.10
CA LEU A 255 2.61 17.84 -17.69
C LEU A 255 2.81 16.95 -18.93
N PRO A 256 3.81 17.24 -19.78
CA PRO A 256 3.98 16.58 -21.07
C PRO A 256 4.24 15.07 -20.97
N SER A 257 4.69 14.57 -19.82
CA SER A 257 4.92 13.13 -19.61
C SER A 257 3.65 12.32 -19.38
N VAL A 258 2.51 12.96 -19.09
CA VAL A 258 1.24 12.28 -18.76
C VAL A 258 0.77 11.28 -19.83
N PRO A 259 0.75 11.59 -21.15
CA PRO A 259 0.34 10.63 -22.15
C PRO A 259 1.24 9.38 -22.19
N THR A 260 2.56 9.59 -22.04
CA THR A 260 3.54 8.50 -21.98
C THR A 260 3.37 7.66 -20.73
N GLU A 261 3.12 8.29 -19.58
CA GLU A 261 2.86 7.61 -18.31
C GLU A 261 1.63 6.69 -18.42
N ILE A 262 0.50 7.22 -18.89
CA ILE A 262 -0.74 6.45 -19.05
C ILE A 262 -0.52 5.26 -20.00
N ALA A 263 0.13 5.48 -21.14
CA ALA A 263 0.43 4.41 -22.10
C ALA A 263 1.35 3.33 -21.50
N ALA A 264 2.37 3.73 -20.75
CA ALA A 264 3.33 2.84 -20.11
C ALA A 264 2.64 1.96 -19.05
N ILE A 265 1.81 2.55 -18.18
CA ILE A 265 1.07 1.84 -17.14
C ILE A 265 0.19 0.74 -17.73
N LEU A 266 -0.62 1.09 -18.74
CA LEU A 266 -1.50 0.13 -19.40
C LEU A 266 -0.71 -0.99 -20.07
N THR A 267 0.43 -0.65 -20.69
CA THR A 267 1.31 -1.63 -21.32
C THR A 267 1.93 -2.56 -20.27
N PHE A 268 2.49 -2.06 -19.19
CA PHE A 268 3.23 -2.87 -18.21
C PHE A 268 2.34 -3.81 -17.41
N LEU A 269 1.13 -3.40 -17.07
CA LEU A 269 0.16 -4.29 -16.43
C LEU A 269 -0.30 -5.42 -17.36
N GLN A 270 -0.31 -5.19 -18.68
CA GLN A 270 -0.67 -6.20 -19.68
C GLN A 270 0.52 -7.08 -20.10
N ALA A 271 1.75 -6.56 -20.04
CA ALA A 271 2.91 -7.14 -20.72
C ALA A 271 3.54 -8.38 -20.05
N ARG A 272 3.16 -8.80 -18.85
CA ARG A 272 3.77 -9.97 -18.19
C ARG A 272 2.80 -10.71 -17.27
N LEU A 273 2.35 -11.88 -17.72
CA LEU A 273 2.71 -13.23 -17.24
C LEU A 273 2.17 -14.24 -18.29
N PRO A 274 2.97 -15.21 -18.79
CA PRO A 274 2.42 -16.32 -19.56
C PRO A 274 1.34 -17.02 -18.72
N ASN A 275 0.09 -16.96 -19.16
CA ASN A 275 -1.08 -17.62 -18.56
C ASN A 275 -1.61 -17.10 -17.20
N GLN A 276 -1.31 -15.88 -16.72
CA GLN A 276 -1.75 -15.49 -15.36
C GLN A 276 -2.34 -14.09 -15.11
N SER A 277 -2.21 -13.09 -15.98
CA SER A 277 -2.72 -11.73 -15.69
C SER A 277 -3.67 -11.20 -16.77
N GLN A 278 -4.96 -11.09 -16.43
CA GLN A 278 -6.04 -10.56 -17.28
C GLN A 278 -6.33 -9.08 -16.98
N TRP A 279 -5.30 -8.23 -16.89
CA TRP A 279 -5.53 -6.81 -16.64
C TRP A 279 -6.17 -6.14 -17.85
N GLN A 280 -7.36 -5.56 -17.66
CA GLN A 280 -8.01 -4.72 -18.66
C GLN A 280 -7.76 -3.26 -18.31
N GLY A 281 -7.41 -2.47 -19.31
CA GLY A 281 -7.04 -1.07 -19.15
C GLY A 281 -7.92 -0.15 -19.95
N GLN A 282 -8.39 0.93 -19.32
CA GLN A 282 -9.12 2.01 -19.98
C GLN A 282 -8.38 3.33 -19.74
N ALA A 283 -8.28 4.16 -20.78
CA ALA A 283 -7.64 5.47 -20.71
C ALA A 283 -8.65 6.63 -20.79
N LEU A 284 -8.47 7.67 -19.97
CA LEU A 284 -9.14 8.97 -20.09
C LEU A 284 -8.09 10.08 -20.21
N LEU A 285 -7.76 10.49 -21.42
CA LEU A 285 -6.68 11.45 -21.66
C LEU A 285 -7.20 12.81 -22.16
N ASN A 286 -6.65 13.90 -21.62
CA ASN A 286 -6.87 15.27 -22.07
C ASN A 286 -8.34 15.64 -22.19
N ARG A 287 -8.87 15.81 -23.41
CA ARG A 287 -10.29 16.16 -23.65
C ARG A 287 -11.27 15.13 -23.09
N ASN A 288 -10.83 13.88 -22.94
CA ASN A 288 -11.63 12.81 -22.35
C ASN A 288 -11.46 12.72 -20.82
N PHE A 289 -10.46 13.40 -20.23
CA PHE A 289 -10.21 13.44 -18.80
C PHE A 289 -11.09 14.49 -18.11
N THR A 290 -12.39 14.19 -18.05
CA THR A 290 -13.41 15.04 -17.41
C THR A 290 -14.08 14.29 -16.26
N LEU A 291 -14.59 15.03 -15.29
CA LEU A 291 -15.31 14.44 -14.15
C LEU A 291 -16.56 13.66 -14.61
N LYS A 292 -17.22 14.13 -15.68
CA LYS A 292 -18.36 13.43 -16.30
C LYS A 292 -17.95 12.05 -16.81
N ASN A 293 -16.87 11.96 -17.58
CA ASN A 293 -16.42 10.69 -18.14
C ASN A 293 -15.93 9.74 -17.04
N LEU A 294 -15.28 10.24 -15.99
CA LEU A 294 -14.93 9.43 -14.82
C LEU A 294 -16.19 8.83 -14.18
N LYS A 295 -17.22 9.65 -13.91
CA LYS A 295 -18.51 9.18 -13.36
C LYS A 295 -19.15 8.11 -14.25
N THR A 296 -19.16 8.31 -15.56
CA THR A 296 -19.67 7.31 -16.51
C THR A 296 -18.90 6.00 -16.39
N GLN A 297 -17.56 6.04 -16.40
CA GLN A 297 -16.73 4.83 -16.26
C GLN A 297 -17.00 4.08 -14.96
N LEU A 298 -17.06 4.78 -13.83
CA LEU A 298 -17.35 4.18 -12.51
C LEU A 298 -18.78 3.59 -12.43
N SER A 299 -19.72 4.12 -13.20
CA SER A 299 -21.10 3.59 -13.23
C SER A 299 -21.25 2.33 -14.12
N GLU A 300 -20.41 2.19 -15.14
CA GLU A 300 -20.50 1.12 -16.14
C GLU A 300 -19.62 -0.09 -15.80
N GLN A 301 -18.49 0.16 -15.14
CA GLN A 301 -17.48 -0.85 -14.86
C GLN A 301 -16.90 -0.71 -13.46
N THR A 302 -16.44 -1.83 -12.96
CA THR A 302 -15.73 -1.92 -11.69
C THR A 302 -14.23 -1.83 -11.94
N TYR A 303 -13.52 -1.06 -11.14
CA TYR A 303 -12.07 -0.86 -11.27
C TYR A 303 -11.37 -1.23 -9.96
N ASN A 304 -10.24 -1.92 -10.08
CA ASN A 304 -9.38 -2.25 -8.94
C ASN A 304 -8.35 -1.16 -8.70
N ILE A 305 -7.91 -0.50 -9.77
CA ILE A 305 -6.94 0.57 -9.73
C ILE A 305 -7.49 1.76 -10.49
N ILE A 306 -7.40 2.95 -9.89
CA ILE A 306 -7.59 4.22 -10.58
C ILE A 306 -6.30 5.00 -10.44
N HIS A 307 -5.76 5.41 -11.58
CA HIS A 307 -4.56 6.22 -11.65
C HIS A 307 -4.89 7.56 -12.27
N LEU A 308 -4.55 8.65 -11.58
CA LEU A 308 -4.80 10.02 -12.00
C LEU A 308 -3.46 10.76 -12.14
N ALA A 309 -3.05 11.00 -13.39
CA ALA A 309 -1.87 11.77 -13.76
C ALA A 309 -2.25 13.21 -14.09
N THR A 310 -2.34 14.03 -13.04
CA THR A 310 -2.78 15.43 -13.10
C THR A 310 -2.37 16.16 -11.83
N HIS A 311 -2.45 17.50 -11.85
CA HIS A 311 -2.27 18.31 -10.64
C HIS A 311 -3.32 17.98 -9.58
N ALA A 312 -2.86 17.78 -8.35
CA ALA A 312 -3.71 17.72 -7.18
C ALA A 312 -3.06 18.49 -6.02
N GLU A 313 -3.85 19.27 -5.30
CA GLU A 313 -3.36 20.13 -4.22
C GLU A 313 -4.09 19.85 -2.93
N PHE A 314 -3.32 19.59 -1.87
CA PHE A 314 -3.81 19.57 -0.49
C PHE A 314 -3.46 20.88 0.17
N ASN A 315 -4.48 21.75 0.27
CA ASN A 315 -4.34 23.12 0.74
C ASN A 315 -4.74 23.25 2.22
N PRO A 316 -4.15 24.22 2.94
CA PRO A 316 -4.56 24.55 4.31
C PRO A 316 -6.04 24.93 4.42
N GLY A 317 -6.62 24.63 5.58
CA GLY A 317 -7.99 24.96 5.95
C GLY A 317 -8.93 23.77 5.82
N GLN A 318 -10.09 23.98 5.19
CA GLN A 318 -11.20 23.03 5.09
C GLN A 318 -11.03 22.09 3.89
N PRO A 319 -11.65 20.88 3.91
CA PRO A 319 -11.50 19.90 2.83
C PRO A 319 -11.81 20.46 1.42
N HIS A 320 -12.82 21.32 1.27
CA HIS A 320 -13.21 21.89 -0.02
C HIS A 320 -12.12 22.77 -0.67
N GLN A 321 -11.08 23.18 0.05
CA GLN A 321 -9.96 23.95 -0.50
C GLN A 321 -8.93 23.07 -1.21
N SER A 322 -8.93 21.77 -0.93
CA SER A 322 -8.09 20.76 -1.59
C SER A 322 -8.81 20.16 -2.79
N PHE A 323 -8.08 19.87 -3.87
CA PHE A 323 -8.70 19.42 -5.12
C PHE A 323 -7.79 18.55 -5.98
N ILE A 324 -8.42 17.77 -6.87
CA ILE A 324 -7.80 17.10 -8.02
C ILE A 324 -8.26 17.85 -9.28
N GLN A 325 -7.31 18.32 -10.09
CA GLN A 325 -7.60 19.05 -11.32
C GLN A 325 -7.98 18.08 -12.44
N PHE A 326 -9.17 18.22 -13.00
CA PHE A 326 -9.56 17.62 -14.28
C PHE A 326 -9.38 18.64 -15.41
N ARG A 327 -9.55 18.23 -16.67
CA ARG A 327 -9.33 19.15 -17.80
C ARG A 327 -10.19 20.41 -17.75
N ASP A 328 -11.40 20.30 -17.23
CA ASP A 328 -12.45 21.31 -17.26
C ASP A 328 -12.93 21.76 -15.88
N THR A 329 -12.65 20.99 -14.82
CA THR A 329 -13.18 21.23 -13.48
C THR A 329 -12.23 20.75 -12.39
N GLN A 330 -12.55 21.07 -11.15
CA GLN A 330 -11.86 20.58 -9.96
C GLN A 330 -12.78 19.62 -9.22
N LEU A 331 -12.27 18.43 -8.89
CA LEU A 331 -12.90 17.53 -7.92
C LEU A 331 -12.35 17.89 -6.55
N ARG A 332 -13.18 18.47 -5.68
CA ARG A 332 -12.76 18.86 -4.33
C ARG A 332 -12.76 17.67 -3.38
N LEU A 333 -11.95 17.73 -2.32
CA LEU A 333 -11.81 16.62 -1.37
C LEU A 333 -13.12 16.26 -0.66
N ASP A 334 -13.94 17.26 -0.32
CA ASP A 334 -15.29 17.08 0.26
C ASP A 334 -16.30 16.46 -0.73
N GLN A 335 -16.00 16.48 -2.03
CA GLN A 335 -16.83 15.90 -3.08
C GLN A 335 -16.42 14.47 -3.45
N MET A 336 -15.34 13.93 -2.86
CA MET A 336 -14.85 12.59 -3.21
C MET A 336 -15.92 11.52 -2.97
N ASN A 337 -16.70 11.63 -1.90
CA ASN A 337 -17.80 10.69 -1.60
C ASN A 337 -18.97 10.75 -2.61
N THR A 338 -19.00 11.74 -3.50
CA THR A 338 -20.04 11.83 -4.57
C THR A 338 -19.74 10.92 -5.75
N LEU A 339 -18.56 10.31 -5.78
CA LEU A 339 -18.17 9.33 -6.78
C LEU A 339 -18.39 7.93 -6.21
N ASP A 340 -18.93 7.05 -7.06
CA ASP A 340 -19.21 5.65 -6.71
C ASP A 340 -17.92 4.82 -6.77
N TRP A 341 -16.96 5.16 -5.91
CA TRP A 341 -15.67 4.46 -5.83
C TRP A 341 -15.80 3.00 -5.35
N SER A 342 -16.96 2.63 -4.79
CA SER A 342 -17.11 1.47 -3.90
C SER A 342 -17.73 0.22 -4.53
N LYS A 343 -17.96 0.17 -5.84
CA LYS A 343 -18.42 -1.04 -6.54
C LYS A 343 -17.26 -1.87 -7.12
N PRO A 344 -17.06 -3.13 -6.62
CA PRO A 344 -16.39 -3.47 -5.35
C PRO A 344 -15.20 -2.57 -4.97
N SER A 345 -14.71 -2.71 -3.73
CA SER A 345 -13.68 -1.85 -3.12
C SER A 345 -12.50 -1.57 -4.06
N LEU A 346 -12.37 -0.32 -4.50
CA LEU A 346 -11.19 0.17 -5.19
C LEU A 346 -9.95 -0.14 -4.32
N ASP A 347 -9.02 -0.93 -4.86
CA ASP A 347 -7.86 -1.42 -4.12
C ASP A 347 -6.76 -0.36 -4.05
N LEU A 348 -6.61 0.46 -5.10
CA LEU A 348 -5.59 1.48 -5.18
C LEU A 348 -6.06 2.73 -5.95
N LEU A 349 -6.00 3.89 -5.30
CA LEU A 349 -6.05 5.20 -5.94
C LEU A 349 -4.64 5.79 -6.03
N VAL A 350 -4.14 6.06 -7.23
CA VAL A 350 -2.85 6.72 -7.44
C VAL A 350 -3.08 8.15 -7.90
N LEU A 351 -2.49 9.10 -7.19
CA LEU A 351 -2.44 10.51 -7.56
C LEU A 351 -0.99 10.87 -7.92
N SER A 352 -0.70 10.87 -9.22
CA SER A 352 0.68 10.87 -9.72
C SER A 352 1.41 12.21 -9.58
N ALA A 353 0.68 13.33 -9.56
CA ALA A 353 1.28 14.67 -9.43
C ALA A 353 0.57 15.50 -8.35
N CYS A 354 0.67 15.03 -7.11
CA CYS A 354 0.18 15.76 -5.93
C CYS A 354 1.18 16.76 -5.38
N LYS A 355 0.65 17.81 -4.77
CA LYS A 355 1.40 18.71 -3.90
C LYS A 355 0.64 18.88 -2.60
N THR A 356 1.29 18.55 -1.50
CA THR A 356 0.76 18.83 -0.16
C THR A 356 1.44 20.08 0.37
N ALA A 357 0.68 20.99 0.99
CA ALA A 357 1.24 22.13 1.70
C ALA A 357 2.00 21.64 2.95
N LEU A 358 3.27 21.27 2.76
CA LEU A 358 4.10 20.73 3.82
C LEU A 358 4.22 21.72 4.98
N GLY A 359 4.04 21.22 6.21
CA GLY A 359 4.12 22.01 7.44
C GLY A 359 2.76 22.52 7.92
N ASP A 360 1.71 22.42 7.10
CA ASP A 360 0.35 22.75 7.52
C ASP A 360 -0.41 21.50 8.01
N GLN A 361 -0.95 21.59 9.22
CA GLN A 361 -1.60 20.46 9.89
C GLN A 361 -2.89 20.01 9.18
N THR A 362 -3.63 20.95 8.60
CA THR A 362 -4.91 20.65 7.92
C THR A 362 -4.70 20.11 6.52
N ALA A 363 -3.71 20.61 5.79
CA ALA A 363 -3.28 20.01 4.52
C ALA A 363 -2.78 18.57 4.72
N GLU A 364 -2.02 18.34 5.79
CA GLU A 364 -1.56 17.02 6.21
C GLU A 364 -2.72 16.04 6.50
N LEU A 365 -3.79 16.51 7.16
CA LEU A 365 -5.00 15.72 7.39
C LEU A 365 -5.72 15.41 6.07
N GLY A 366 -5.83 16.37 5.16
CA GLY A 366 -6.40 16.15 3.84
C GLY A 366 -5.65 15.06 3.06
N PHE A 367 -4.32 15.12 3.07
CA PHE A 367 -3.46 14.12 2.43
C PHE A 367 -3.56 12.74 3.10
N ALA A 368 -3.34 12.66 4.42
CA ALA A 368 -3.39 11.38 5.15
C ALA A 368 -4.79 10.74 5.18
N GLY A 369 -5.84 11.55 4.99
CA GLY A 369 -7.23 11.12 4.98
C GLY A 369 -7.79 10.83 3.58
N ILE A 370 -7.02 10.97 2.50
CA ILE A 370 -7.55 10.82 1.13
C ILE A 370 -8.12 9.42 0.87
N ALA A 371 -7.46 8.37 1.38
CA ALA A 371 -7.92 7.00 1.18
C ALA A 371 -9.27 6.77 1.89
N LEU A 372 -9.38 7.28 3.11
CA LEU A 372 -10.59 7.26 3.92
C LEU A 372 -11.72 8.02 3.22
N LYS A 373 -11.47 9.25 2.78
CA LYS A 373 -12.48 10.09 2.15
C LYS A 373 -12.94 9.58 0.79
N ALA A 374 -12.05 8.90 0.06
CA ALA A 374 -12.39 8.23 -1.19
C ALA A 374 -13.03 6.84 -0.98
N GLY A 375 -13.01 6.30 0.25
CA GLY A 375 -13.50 4.94 0.54
C GLY A 375 -12.68 3.83 -0.11
N VAL A 376 -11.38 4.06 -0.33
CA VAL A 376 -10.47 3.16 -1.06
C VAL A 376 -9.57 2.44 -0.05
N LYS A 377 -9.12 1.22 -0.38
CA LYS A 377 -8.23 0.46 0.52
C LYS A 377 -6.90 1.18 0.74
N THR A 378 -6.37 1.76 -0.33
CA THR A 378 -5.04 2.35 -0.36
C THR A 378 -5.02 3.53 -1.31
N ALA A 379 -4.31 4.57 -0.91
CA ALA A 379 -3.94 5.65 -1.82
C ALA A 379 -2.41 5.74 -1.94
N LEU A 380 -1.92 6.19 -3.09
CA LEU A 380 -0.54 6.55 -3.35
C LEU A 380 -0.53 7.99 -3.85
N GLY A 381 0.27 8.84 -3.21
CA GLY A 381 0.40 10.23 -3.62
C GLY A 381 1.76 10.80 -3.25
N SER A 382 2.07 11.97 -3.82
CA SER A 382 3.29 12.71 -3.52
C SER A 382 3.09 13.78 -2.44
N LEU A 383 4.07 13.89 -1.55
CA LEU A 383 4.18 14.87 -0.47
C LEU A 383 4.43 16.28 -1.00
N TRP A 384 5.22 16.41 -2.07
CA TRP A 384 5.49 17.65 -2.77
C TRP A 384 5.37 17.43 -4.27
N TYR A 385 5.37 18.53 -5.02
CA TYR A 385 5.46 18.45 -6.47
C TYR A 385 6.82 17.91 -6.89
N VAL A 386 6.85 16.67 -7.39
CA VAL A 386 8.03 16.05 -7.99
C VAL A 386 8.11 16.49 -9.46
N SER A 387 9.30 16.47 -10.05
CA SER A 387 9.47 16.77 -11.48
C SER A 387 8.65 15.81 -12.37
N ASP A 388 8.06 16.31 -13.45
CA ASP A 388 7.25 15.53 -14.41
C ASP A 388 7.96 14.24 -14.89
N VAL A 389 9.23 14.33 -15.30
CA VAL A 389 10.01 13.15 -15.74
C VAL A 389 10.31 12.19 -14.58
N GLY A 390 10.58 12.73 -13.37
CA GLY A 390 10.78 11.92 -12.17
C GLY A 390 9.52 11.15 -11.75
N THR A 391 8.35 11.78 -11.89
CA THR A 391 7.05 11.14 -11.70
C THR A 391 6.81 10.03 -12.72
N LEU A 392 7.07 10.29 -14.00
CA LEU A 392 7.03 9.27 -15.06
C LEU A 392 7.93 8.08 -14.70
N ALA A 393 9.15 8.36 -14.21
CA ALA A 393 10.12 7.33 -13.82
C ALA A 393 9.60 6.43 -12.69
N ILE A 394 9.19 7.01 -11.56
CA ILE A 394 8.75 6.22 -10.40
C ILE A 394 7.45 5.48 -10.66
N MET A 395 6.48 6.09 -11.36
CA MET A 395 5.19 5.43 -11.64
C MET A 395 5.35 4.30 -12.64
N SER A 396 6.14 4.52 -13.70
CA SER A 396 6.44 3.48 -14.68
C SER A 396 7.13 2.27 -14.03
N GLU A 397 8.07 2.52 -13.11
CA GLU A 397 8.73 1.43 -12.39
C GLU A 397 7.80 0.78 -11.35
N PHE A 398 7.00 1.55 -10.62
CA PHE A 398 6.01 1.05 -9.67
C PHE A 398 5.06 0.05 -10.34
N TYR A 399 4.51 0.38 -11.52
CA TYR A 399 3.62 -0.52 -12.24
C TYR A 399 4.32 -1.75 -12.86
N GLN A 400 5.64 -1.71 -13.07
CA GLN A 400 6.41 -2.92 -13.40
C GLN A 400 6.66 -3.82 -12.19
N GLN A 401 6.74 -3.25 -11.00
CA GLN A 401 6.93 -3.98 -9.75
C GLN A 401 5.62 -4.48 -9.15
N LEU A 402 4.51 -3.77 -9.35
CA LEU A 402 3.20 -4.09 -8.78
C LEU A 402 2.72 -5.54 -9.00
N PRO A 403 2.78 -6.12 -10.22
CA PRO A 403 2.38 -7.52 -10.43
C PRO A 403 3.42 -8.55 -9.95
N ARG A 404 4.61 -8.12 -9.52
CA ARG A 404 5.72 -9.00 -9.11
C ARG A 404 5.79 -9.21 -7.60
N HIS A 405 5.19 -8.31 -6.85
CA HIS A 405 5.24 -8.29 -5.40
C HIS A 405 3.85 -8.46 -4.82
N LYS A 406 3.78 -9.14 -3.68
CA LYS A 406 2.50 -9.47 -3.05
C LYS A 406 1.79 -8.26 -2.48
N THR A 407 2.52 -7.23 -2.05
CA THR A 407 1.99 -6.02 -1.41
C THR A 407 2.28 -4.78 -2.25
N LYS A 408 1.43 -3.77 -2.11
CA LYS A 408 1.57 -2.49 -2.82
C LYS A 408 2.74 -1.69 -2.26
N SER A 409 3.00 -1.79 -0.96
CA SER A 409 4.18 -1.18 -0.30
C SER A 409 5.48 -1.71 -0.86
N GLU A 410 5.58 -3.02 -1.07
CA GLU A 410 6.80 -3.62 -1.57
C GLU A 410 7.04 -3.24 -3.03
N ALA A 411 5.97 -3.14 -3.84
CA ALA A 411 6.08 -2.63 -5.19
C ALA A 411 6.60 -1.18 -5.24
N LEU A 412 6.09 -0.30 -4.37
CA LEU A 412 6.58 1.09 -4.25
C LEU A 412 8.03 1.12 -3.77
N ARG A 413 8.35 0.38 -2.72
CA ARG A 413 9.72 0.26 -2.20
C ARG A 413 10.68 -0.17 -3.29
N GLN A 414 10.34 -1.19 -4.08
CA GLN A 414 11.21 -1.66 -5.16
C GLN A 414 11.41 -0.60 -6.25
N ALA A 415 10.40 0.22 -6.56
CA ALA A 415 10.59 1.37 -7.45
C ALA A 415 11.54 2.42 -6.85
N GLN A 416 11.35 2.76 -5.56
CA GLN A 416 12.20 3.70 -4.85
C GLN A 416 13.66 3.23 -4.77
N LEU A 417 13.89 1.95 -4.45
CA LEU A 417 15.23 1.35 -4.37
C LEU A 417 15.94 1.36 -5.73
N ARG A 418 15.22 1.16 -6.82
CA ARG A 418 15.81 1.20 -8.16
C ARG A 418 16.26 2.61 -8.54
N MET A 419 15.48 3.64 -8.18
CA MET A 419 15.88 5.03 -8.37
C MET A 419 17.08 5.38 -7.48
N LEU A 420 17.00 5.08 -6.18
CA LEU A 420 18.08 5.28 -5.20
C LEU A 420 19.41 4.64 -5.66
N ARG A 421 19.35 3.45 -6.26
CA ARG A 421 20.54 2.71 -6.73
C ARG A 421 21.00 3.10 -8.13
N GLY A 422 20.42 4.14 -8.73
CA GLY A 422 20.76 4.62 -10.06
C GLY A 422 20.44 3.64 -11.19
N GLN A 423 19.51 2.71 -10.97
CA GLN A 423 19.06 1.72 -11.97
C GLN A 423 18.00 2.29 -12.92
N ILE A 424 17.46 3.46 -12.58
CA ILE A 424 16.52 4.23 -13.39
C ILE A 424 17.25 5.51 -13.80
N GLN A 425 17.29 5.80 -15.10
CA GLN A 425 18.07 6.92 -15.66
C GLN A 425 17.37 7.51 -16.88
N ALA A 426 17.41 8.83 -17.03
CA ALA A 426 16.93 9.54 -18.21
C ALA A 426 18.13 10.04 -19.04
N GLN A 427 18.35 9.46 -20.22
CA GLN A 427 19.49 9.78 -21.10
C GLN A 427 19.09 9.69 -22.57
N ASN A 428 19.55 10.64 -23.39
CA ASN A 428 19.33 10.65 -24.84
C ASN A 428 17.84 10.47 -25.25
N GLY A 429 16.93 11.14 -24.55
CA GLY A 429 15.50 11.03 -24.82
C GLY A 429 14.87 9.68 -24.43
N GLN A 430 15.57 8.84 -23.66
CA GLN A 430 15.06 7.57 -23.17
C GLN A 430 15.12 7.48 -21.64
N LEU A 431 14.12 6.82 -21.08
CA LEU A 431 14.02 6.46 -19.68
C LEU A 431 14.30 4.96 -19.55
N THR A 432 15.41 4.63 -18.90
CA THR A 432 15.77 3.24 -18.58
C THR A 432 14.99 2.77 -17.37
N LEU A 433 14.35 1.61 -17.47
CA LEU A 433 13.55 0.98 -16.42
C LEU A 433 13.97 -0.48 -16.23
N SER A 434 13.40 -1.20 -15.25
CA SER A 434 13.81 -2.58 -14.95
C SER A 434 13.62 -3.59 -16.09
N ASN A 435 12.68 -3.35 -17.02
CA ASN A 435 12.41 -4.27 -18.12
C ASN A 435 12.44 -3.60 -19.48
N THR A 436 11.54 -2.64 -19.67
CA THR A 436 11.24 -2.07 -20.97
C THR A 436 11.54 -0.58 -20.88
N PRO A 437 12.51 -0.08 -21.65
CA PRO A 437 12.78 1.35 -21.69
C PRO A 437 11.57 2.10 -22.28
N LEU A 438 11.43 3.37 -21.90
CA LEU A 438 10.40 4.26 -22.43
C LEU A 438 11.06 5.43 -23.18
N SER A 439 10.47 5.82 -24.31
CA SER A 439 10.85 7.08 -24.96
C SER A 439 10.25 8.26 -24.19
N LEU A 440 11.06 9.27 -23.93
CA LEU A 440 10.60 10.53 -23.36
C LEU A 440 9.81 11.33 -24.40
N PRO A 441 8.78 12.09 -24.00
CA PRO A 441 8.13 13.07 -24.88
C PRO A 441 9.15 14.06 -25.43
N SER A 442 8.93 14.53 -26.66
CA SER A 442 9.82 15.50 -27.34
C SER A 442 10.11 16.74 -26.50
N GLU A 443 9.10 17.24 -25.79
CA GLU A 443 9.09 18.44 -24.96
C GLU A 443 10.05 18.35 -23.76
N VAL A 444 10.38 17.13 -23.34
CA VAL A 444 11.30 16.86 -22.23
C VAL A 444 12.49 15.99 -22.66
N SER A 445 12.60 15.70 -23.97
CA SER A 445 13.66 14.85 -24.52
C SER A 445 15.05 15.52 -24.48
N ASP A 446 15.07 16.86 -24.46
CA ASP A 446 16.27 17.67 -24.29
C ASP A 446 16.79 17.67 -22.84
N ILE A 447 15.98 17.22 -21.88
CA ILE A 447 16.42 17.03 -20.49
C ILE A 447 17.27 15.75 -20.44
N SER A 448 18.50 15.86 -20.93
CA SER A 448 19.49 14.79 -20.88
C SER A 448 20.13 14.74 -19.49
N ASN A 449 20.23 13.53 -18.92
CA ASN A 449 20.99 13.19 -17.71
C ASN A 449 20.36 13.68 -16.39
N ILE A 450 19.12 13.28 -16.12
CA ILE A 450 18.57 13.39 -14.76
C ILE A 450 19.09 12.23 -13.93
N ASP A 451 19.73 12.55 -12.81
CA ASP A 451 20.10 11.59 -11.78
C ASP A 451 18.94 11.46 -10.78
N PHE A 452 18.28 10.30 -10.81
CA PHE A 452 17.15 10.00 -9.94
C PHE A 452 17.55 9.44 -8.56
N THR A 453 18.84 9.37 -8.23
CA THR A 453 19.31 8.83 -6.94
C THR A 453 18.97 9.74 -5.77
N HIS A 454 18.75 11.04 -6.00
CA HIS A 454 18.41 11.99 -4.95
C HIS A 454 17.02 11.71 -4.34
N PRO A 455 16.85 11.76 -3.00
CA PRO A 455 15.57 11.54 -2.31
C PRO A 455 14.39 12.35 -2.81
N PHE A 456 14.65 13.53 -3.38
CA PHE A 456 13.65 14.37 -4.05
C PHE A 456 12.75 13.57 -5.01
N TYR A 457 13.33 12.63 -5.76
CA TYR A 457 12.61 11.90 -6.81
C TYR A 457 11.83 10.68 -6.30
N TRP A 458 12.30 10.03 -5.24
CA TRP A 458 11.74 8.75 -4.78
C TRP A 458 11.07 8.81 -3.40
N SER A 459 11.52 9.68 -2.49
CA SER A 459 10.97 9.79 -1.13
C SER A 459 9.73 10.67 -1.03
N GLY A 460 9.43 11.43 -2.11
CA GLY A 460 8.23 12.25 -2.20
C GLY A 460 6.95 11.42 -2.30
N PHE A 461 7.00 10.22 -2.87
CA PHE A 461 5.82 9.36 -2.98
C PHE A 461 5.67 8.47 -1.75
N THR A 462 4.48 8.48 -1.17
CA THR A 462 4.14 7.64 -0.02
C THR A 462 2.80 6.96 -0.22
N MET A 463 2.70 5.77 0.33
CA MET A 463 1.45 5.06 0.43
C MET A 463 0.68 5.49 1.68
N ILE A 464 -0.64 5.48 1.57
CA ILE A 464 -1.58 5.87 2.61
C ILE A 464 -2.60 4.74 2.78
N SER A 465 -2.92 4.43 4.04
CA SER A 465 -3.78 3.32 4.46
C SER A 465 -3.12 1.94 4.26
N SER A 466 -3.91 0.94 3.89
CA SER A 466 -3.55 -0.47 3.84
C SER A 466 -2.41 -0.75 2.86
N PRO A 467 -1.31 -1.41 3.26
CA PRO A 467 -0.16 -1.59 2.36
C PRO A 467 -0.22 -2.83 1.46
N TRP A 468 -1.13 -3.77 1.69
CA TRP A 468 -1.10 -5.11 1.07
C TRP A 468 -1.99 -5.29 -0.14
#